data_AF-A0A9Q5ZEB2-F1
#
_entry.id   AF-A0A9Q5ZEB2-F1
#
_cell.length_a   1.000
_cell.length_b   1.000
_cell.length_c   1.000
_cell.angle_alpha   90.00
_cell.angle_beta   90.00
_cell.angle_gamma   90.00
#
_symmetry.space_group_name_H-M   'P 1'
#
loop_
_entity.id
_entity.type
_entity.pdbx_description
1 polymer ?
#
loop_
_entity_poly.entity_id
_entity_poly.type
_entity_poly.pdbx_seq_one_letter_code
_entity_poly.pdbx_strand_id
1 'polypeptide(L)'
;METAEVYEVEEMPKTNAPKMIKIDFSVPESLLEDALELAKAEGWNPSELHRVFWEKGFAVHAEGSNKRLVNRQLRKKQVNKTDE
;
A
#
# COMPACT_ATOMS: atom_id res chain seq x y z
N MET A 1 -38.67 45.55 3.81
CA MET A 1 -38.40 44.15 4.19
C MET A 1 -37.65 43.53 3.03
N GLU A 2 -36.33 43.44 3.13
CA GLU A 2 -35.48 42.84 2.10
C GLU A 2 -35.56 41.31 2.24
N THR A 3 -35.95 40.64 1.17
CA THR A 3 -36.04 39.18 1.09
C THR A 3 -34.65 38.62 0.86
N ALA A 4 -34.15 37.85 1.83
CA ALA A 4 -32.88 37.13 1.70
C ALA A 4 -33.04 36.00 0.66
N GLU A 5 -32.25 36.05 -0.41
CA GLU A 5 -32.13 34.96 -1.37
C GLU A 5 -31.37 33.80 -0.70
N VAL A 6 -32.05 32.67 -0.52
CA VAL A 6 -31.44 31.44 -0.02
C VAL A 6 -30.74 30.77 -1.22
N TYR A 7 -29.41 30.81 -1.23
CA TYR A 7 -28.61 30.07 -2.20
C TYR A 7 -28.56 28.60 -1.78
N GLU A 8 -29.22 27.71 -2.51
CA GLU A 8 -29.04 26.27 -2.37
C GLU A 8 -27.62 25.89 -2.83
N VAL A 9 -26.80 25.42 -1.90
CA VAL A 9 -25.48 24.87 -2.20
C VAL A 9 -25.69 23.45 -2.70
N GLU A 10 -25.49 23.21 -4.00
CA GLU A 10 -25.45 21.85 -4.55
C GLU A 10 -24.40 21.02 -3.80
N GLU A 11 -24.85 20.03 -3.02
CA GLU A 11 -23.97 19.08 -2.36
C GLU A 11 -23.20 18.29 -3.43
N MET A 12 -21.86 18.43 -3.44
CA MET A 12 -21.01 17.61 -4.30
C MET A 12 -21.29 16.11 -4.07
N PRO A 13 -21.31 15.28 -5.14
CA PRO A 13 -21.55 13.85 -5.00
C PRO A 13 -20.47 13.21 -4.14
N LYS A 14 -20.89 12.50 -3.09
CA LYS A 14 -20.02 11.73 -2.20
C LYS A 14 -19.29 10.68 -3.03
N THR A 15 -18.06 10.98 -3.40
CA THR A 15 -17.26 10.11 -4.26
C THR A 15 -16.71 8.97 -3.40
N ASN A 16 -17.06 7.71 -3.71
CA ASN A 16 -16.55 6.50 -3.04
C ASN A 16 -15.10 6.14 -3.45
N ALA A 17 -14.36 7.09 -4.02
CA ALA A 17 -12.99 6.86 -4.43
C ALA A 17 -12.10 6.72 -3.18
N PRO A 18 -11.22 5.70 -3.11
CA PRO A 18 -10.27 5.57 -2.03
C PRO A 18 -9.41 6.84 -1.91
N LYS A 19 -9.13 7.25 -0.67
CA LYS A 19 -8.22 8.38 -0.42
C LYS A 19 -6.80 7.98 -0.83
N MET A 20 -6.30 8.60 -1.89
CA MET A 20 -4.94 8.40 -2.37
C MET A 20 -3.95 9.27 -1.61
N ILE A 21 -2.81 8.70 -1.22
CA ILE A 21 -1.69 9.42 -0.58
C ILE A 21 -0.55 9.49 -1.59
N LYS A 22 0.04 10.69 -1.77
CA LYS A 22 1.25 10.87 -2.56
C LYS A 22 2.47 10.61 -1.70
N ILE A 23 3.38 9.77 -2.20
CA ILE A 23 4.64 9.43 -1.54
C ILE A 23 5.77 9.70 -2.54
N ASP A 24 6.72 10.54 -2.15
CA ASP A 24 7.93 10.81 -2.92
C ASP A 24 9.10 10.06 -2.27
N PHE A 25 9.82 9.24 -3.03
CA PHE A 25 10.98 8.49 -2.56
C PHE A 25 11.97 8.25 -3.70
N SER A 26 13.22 8.00 -3.34
CA SER A 26 14.28 7.68 -4.30
C SER A 26 14.51 6.18 -4.38
N VAL A 27 14.81 5.69 -5.59
CA VAL A 27 15.18 4.30 -5.86
C VAL A 27 16.50 4.24 -6.62
N PRO A 28 17.26 3.13 -6.52
CA PRO A 28 18.42 2.91 -7.38
C PRO A 28 18.01 2.92 -8.86
N GLU A 29 18.77 3.65 -9.67
CA GLU A 29 18.49 3.85 -11.11
C GLU A 29 18.38 2.53 -11.87
N SER A 30 19.35 1.63 -11.67
CA SER A 30 19.36 0.32 -12.35
C SER A 30 18.11 -0.52 -12.04
N LEU A 31 17.60 -0.46 -10.80
CA LEU A 31 16.38 -1.17 -10.43
C LEU A 31 15.14 -0.57 -11.09
N LEU A 32 15.13 0.75 -11.28
CA LEU A 32 14.04 1.43 -11.96
C LEU A 32 14.01 1.08 -13.46
N GLU A 33 15.18 1.03 -14.11
CA GLU A 33 15.30 0.64 -15.51
C GLU A 33 14.75 -0.77 -15.75
N ASP A 34 15.21 -1.76 -14.98
CA ASP A 34 14.72 -3.15 -15.06
C ASP A 34 13.19 -3.23 -14.84
N ALA A 35 12.68 -2.46 -13.88
CA ALA A 35 11.26 -2.46 -13.55
C ALA A 35 10.40 -1.82 -14.67
N LEU A 36 10.92 -0.80 -15.36
CA LEU A 36 10.25 -0.16 -16.48
C LEU A 36 10.24 -1.06 -17.72
N GLU A 37 11.31 -1.82 -17.98
CA GLU A 37 11.32 -2.83 -19.04
C GLU A 37 10.28 -3.93 -18.79
N LEU A 38 10.18 -4.41 -17.55
CA LEU A 38 9.16 -5.36 -17.14
C LEU A 38 7.75 -4.79 -17.34
N ALA A 39 7.51 -3.56 -16.89
CA ALA A 39 6.22 -2.89 -17.08
C ALA A 39 5.84 -2.80 -18.56
N LYS A 40 6.79 -2.47 -19.44
CA LYS A 40 6.57 -2.41 -20.88
C LYS A 40 6.20 -3.78 -21.45
N ALA A 41 6.85 -4.85 -21.00
CA ALA A 41 6.53 -6.21 -21.43
C ALA A 41 5.13 -6.65 -20.98
N GLU A 42 4.68 -6.20 -19.80
CA GLU A 42 3.35 -6.51 -19.25
C GLU A 42 2.24 -5.52 -19.69
N GLY A 43 2.60 -4.48 -20.45
CA GLY A 43 1.67 -3.46 -20.94
C GLY A 43 1.17 -2.48 -19.86
N TRP A 44 1.94 -2.30 -18.79
CA TRP A 44 1.61 -1.38 -17.69
C TRP A 44 2.22 0.00 -17.89
N ASN A 45 1.51 1.01 -17.40
CA ASN A 45 2.11 2.32 -17.20
C ASN A 45 2.95 2.36 -15.89
N PRO A 46 3.87 3.33 -15.73
CA PRO A 46 4.72 3.40 -14.53
C PRO A 46 3.93 3.51 -13.21
N SER A 47 2.76 4.15 -13.21
CA SER A 47 1.95 4.27 -11.98
C SER A 47 1.33 2.93 -11.57
N GLU A 48 0.90 2.13 -12.54
CA GLU A 48 0.41 0.78 -12.31
C GLU A 48 1.51 -0.14 -11.78
N LEU A 49 2.72 -0.05 -12.34
CA LEU A 49 3.89 -0.76 -11.84
C LEU A 49 4.14 -0.45 -10.36
N HIS A 50 4.22 0.84 -9.99
CA HIS A 50 4.43 1.24 -8.61
C HIS A 50 3.31 0.77 -7.67
N ARG A 51 2.05 0.81 -8.12
CA ARG A 51 0.92 0.28 -7.36
C ARG A 51 1.07 -1.22 -7.11
N VAL A 52 1.40 -1.99 -8.16
CA VAL A 52 1.59 -3.43 -8.08
C VAL A 52 2.75 -3.78 -7.13
N PHE A 53 3.85 -3.02 -7.18
CA PHE A 53 4.98 -3.21 -6.27
C PHE A 53 4.60 -2.93 -4.82
N TRP A 54 3.81 -1.88 -4.56
CA TRP A 54 3.30 -1.62 -3.23
C TRP A 54 2.40 -2.74 -2.74
N GLU A 55 1.39 -3.14 -3.51
CA GLU A 55 0.42 -4.16 -3.10
C GLU A 55 1.09 -5.53 -2.90
N LYS A 56 1.78 -6.02 -3.94
CA LYS A 56 2.39 -7.35 -3.92
C LYS A 56 3.63 -7.38 -3.04
N GLY A 57 4.50 -6.37 -3.13
CA GLY A 57 5.72 -6.29 -2.34
C GLY A 57 5.42 -6.17 -0.85
N PHE A 58 4.41 -5.38 -0.47
CA PHE A 58 3.95 -5.32 0.91
C PHE A 58 3.39 -6.65 1.39
N ALA A 59 2.55 -7.32 0.59
CA ALA A 59 1.99 -8.63 0.96
C ALA A 59 3.08 -9.68 1.21
N VAL A 60 4.06 -9.78 0.32
CA VAL A 60 5.21 -10.70 0.45
C VAL A 60 6.03 -10.37 1.70
N HIS A 61 6.32 -9.09 1.93
CA HIS A 61 7.06 -8.67 3.10
C HIS A 61 6.30 -8.95 4.41
N ALA A 62 5.00 -8.64 4.44
CA ALA A 62 4.12 -8.87 5.58
C ALA A 62 4.02 -10.37 5.91
N GLU A 63 3.88 -11.24 4.89
CA GLU A 63 3.85 -12.68 5.09
C GLU A 63 5.17 -13.19 5.68
N GLY A 64 6.31 -12.78 5.14
CA GLY A 64 7.63 -13.14 5.66
C GLY A 64 7.87 -12.64 7.09
N SER A 65 7.43 -11.42 7.40
CA SER A 65 7.56 -10.83 8.73
C SER A 65 6.62 -11.46 9.75
N ASN A 66 5.39 -11.83 9.37
CA ASN A 66 4.47 -12.60 10.21
C ASN A 66 5.01 -14.00 10.52
N LYS A 67 5.56 -14.72 9.54
CA LYS A 67 6.22 -16.02 9.78
C LYS A 67 7.35 -15.88 10.79
N ARG A 68 8.17 -14.83 10.70
CA ARG A 68 9.24 -14.54 11.67
C ARG A 68 8.69 -14.25 13.07
N LEU A 69 7.62 -13.45 13.17
CA LEU A 69 6.98 -13.12 14.45
C LEU A 69 6.38 -14.37 15.12
N VAL A 70 5.62 -15.16 14.37
CA VAL A 70 4.99 -16.41 14.85
C VAL A 70 6.06 -17.41 15.27
N ASN A 71 7.12 -17.63 14.46
CA ASN A 71 8.21 -18.53 14.81
C ASN A 71 8.95 -18.08 16.10
N ARG A 72 9.12 -16.78 16.30
CA ARG A 72 9.69 -16.23 17.54
C ARG A 72 8.80 -16.54 18.75
N GLN A 73 7.47 -16.41 18.60
CA GLN A 73 6.51 -16.72 19.66
C GLN A 73 6.45 -18.23 19.98
N LEU A 74 6.48 -19.09 18.96
CA LEU A 74 6.51 -20.55 19.13
C LEU A 74 7.78 -21.01 19.85
N ARG A 75 8.95 -20.47 19.50
CA ARG A 75 10.22 -20.74 20.20
C ARG A 75 10.16 -20.32 21.67
N LYS A 76 9.61 -19.14 21.97
CA LYS A 76 9.42 -18.69 23.36
C LYS A 76 8.48 -19.61 24.15
N LYS A 77 7.39 -20.09 23.53
CA LYS A 77 6.48 -21.05 24.16
C LYS A 77 7.12 -22.42 24.41
N GLN A 78 8.03 -22.87 23.55
CA GLN A 78 8.76 -24.13 23.75
C GLN A 78 9.78 -24.05 24.88
N VAL A 79 10.54 -22.94 24.97
CA VAL A 79 11.48 -22.73 26.08
C VAL A 79 10.75 -22.82 27.42
N ASN A 80 9.66 -22.07 27.59
CA ASN A 80 8.89 -22.09 28.83
C ASN A 80 8.25 -23.45 29.17
N LYS A 81 8.05 -24.34 28.18
CA LYS A 81 7.48 -25.68 28.38
C LYS A 81 8.53 -26.73 28.76
N THR A 82 9.81 -26.41 28.63
CA THR A 82 10.92 -27.32 28.94
C THR A 82 11.50 -27.04 30.32
N ASP A 83 11.11 -25.90 30.92
CA ASP A 83 11.51 -25.45 32.26
C ASP A 83 10.41 -25.72 33.34
N GLU A 84 9.33 -26.44 33.00
CA GLU A 84 8.32 -27.03 33.91
C GLU A 84 8.47 -28.55 33.98
#